data_AF-A0A8C3X007-F1
#
_entry.id   AF-A0A8C3X007-F1
#
_cell.length_a   1.000
_cell.length_b   1.000
_cell.length_c   1.000
_cell.angle_alpha   90.00
_cell.angle_beta   90.00
_cell.angle_gamma   90.00
#
_symmetry.space_group_name_H-M   'P 1'
#
loop_
_entity.id
_entity.type
_entity.pdbx_description
1 polymer ?
#
loop_
_entity_poly.entity_id
_entity_poly.type
_entity_poly.pdbx_seq_one_letter_code
_entity_poly.pdbx_strand_id
1 'polypeptide(L)'
;MVALSVVVNACGRLLRGLLAGPAATSWARPPSRGFREVVEIQDGKTTVIEGRITETPRESPNPPNPSGQCPICRWNLKHKYNYEDVLLLSQFIRPHGGMLPRRITGLCQEEHRKIEECVKMAHRAGT
;
A
#
# COMPACT_ATOMS: atom_id res chain seq x y z
N MET A 1 -48.62 9.69 46.56
CA MET A 1 -48.24 10.05 45.18
C MET A 1 -46.90 9.36 44.88
N VAL A 2 -46.83 8.02 44.89
CA VAL A 2 -47.02 7.12 43.72
C VAL A 2 -47.12 7.83 42.38
N ALA A 3 -46.29 7.35 41.45
CA ALA A 3 -46.19 7.69 40.03
C ALA A 3 -45.48 9.02 39.74
N LEU A 4 -44.18 8.95 39.40
CA LEU A 4 -43.57 9.61 38.22
C LEU A 4 -42.02 9.62 38.20
N SER A 5 -41.32 8.86 39.05
CA SER A 5 -39.84 8.90 39.10
C SER A 5 -39.11 7.70 38.46
N VAL A 6 -39.76 6.86 37.63
CA VAL A 6 -39.14 5.63 37.09
C VAL A 6 -38.79 5.67 35.58
N VAL A 7 -39.09 6.74 34.83
CA VAL A 7 -38.96 6.69 33.35
C VAL A 7 -37.68 7.32 32.79
N VAL A 8 -36.84 8.02 33.58
CA VAL A 8 -35.66 8.71 32.99
C VAL A 8 -34.37 7.87 32.97
N ASN A 9 -34.39 6.64 33.52
CA ASN A 9 -33.18 5.80 33.61
C ASN A 9 -32.97 4.83 32.42
N ALA A 10 -33.72 4.98 31.32
CA ALA A 10 -33.65 4.10 30.16
C ALA A 10 -33.15 4.78 28.86
N CYS A 11 -32.70 6.05 28.92
CA CYS A 11 -32.30 6.80 27.73
C CYS A 11 -30.89 7.43 27.83
N GLY A 12 -30.01 6.89 28.67
CA GLY A 12 -28.62 7.35 28.80
C GLY A 12 -27.59 6.51 28.04
N ARG A 13 -27.97 5.32 27.55
CA ARG A 13 -27.05 4.38 26.88
C ARG A 13 -27.11 4.39 25.34
N LEU A 14 -28.09 5.09 24.76
CA LEU A 14 -28.28 5.13 23.30
C LEU A 14 -27.56 6.30 22.61
N LEU A 15 -26.96 7.24 23.36
CA LEU A 15 -26.30 8.43 22.80
C LEU A 15 -24.76 8.42 22.89
N ARG A 16 -24.13 7.34 23.39
CA ARG A 16 -22.66 7.21 23.42
C ARG A 16 -22.04 6.59 22.16
N GLY A 17 -22.87 6.20 21.17
CA GLY A 17 -22.39 5.63 19.90
C GLY A 17 -22.00 6.66 18.84
N LEU A 18 -22.32 7.95 19.03
CA LEU A 18 -22.14 9.00 18.01
C LEU A 18 -20.83 9.79 18.10
N LEU A 19 -19.95 9.49 19.06
CA LEU A 19 -18.64 10.13 19.20
C LEU A 19 -17.46 9.18 18.97
N ALA A 20 -17.72 7.95 18.53
CA ALA A 20 -16.69 7.16 17.87
C ALA A 20 -16.54 7.73 16.45
N GLY A 21 -15.71 8.77 16.31
CA GLY A 21 -15.19 9.18 15.00
C GLY A 21 -14.71 7.94 14.25
N PRO A 22 -14.80 7.90 12.91
CA PRO A 22 -14.50 6.70 12.14
C PRO A 22 -13.15 6.19 12.63
N ALA A 23 -13.14 5.02 13.27
CA ALA A 23 -11.92 4.36 13.67
C ALA A 23 -11.08 4.42 12.41
N ALA A 24 -9.96 5.15 12.48
CA ALA A 24 -9.10 5.32 11.33
C ALA A 24 -8.90 3.91 10.82
N THR A 25 -9.48 3.60 9.66
CA THR A 25 -9.21 2.33 9.00
C THR A 25 -7.74 2.48 8.70
N SER A 26 -6.90 2.03 9.62
CA SER A 26 -5.52 1.76 9.32
C SER A 26 -5.67 0.62 8.32
N TRP A 27 -5.49 0.96 7.06
CA TRP A 27 -5.34 -0.04 6.02
C TRP A 27 -4.09 -0.78 6.46
N ALA A 28 -4.26 -1.86 7.22
CA ALA A 28 -3.16 -2.60 7.80
C ALA A 28 -2.25 -2.96 6.63
N ARG A 29 -1.07 -2.32 6.58
CA ARG A 29 -0.10 -2.62 5.55
C ARG A 29 0.17 -4.12 5.70
N PRO A 30 -0.02 -4.93 4.65
CA PRO A 30 0.27 -6.34 4.75
C PRO A 30 1.73 -6.49 5.23
N PRO A 31 2.02 -7.49 6.10
CA PRO A 31 3.37 -7.68 6.60
C PRO A 31 4.33 -7.78 5.41
N SER A 32 5.50 -7.13 5.52
CA SER A 32 6.53 -7.20 4.48
C SER A 32 7.06 -8.63 4.41
N ARG A 33 6.62 -9.39 3.41
CA ARG A 33 7.02 -10.81 3.20
C ARG A 33 8.27 -10.99 2.34
N GLY A 34 8.92 -9.88 1.97
CA GLY A 34 10.07 -9.90 1.08
C GLY A 34 9.70 -10.22 -0.38
N PHE A 35 10.71 -10.24 -1.26
CA PHE A 35 10.59 -10.83 -2.58
C PHE A 35 10.75 -12.35 -2.44
N ARG A 36 9.93 -13.10 -3.17
CA ARG A 36 9.95 -14.57 -3.15
C ARG A 36 10.00 -15.08 -4.57
N GLU A 37 10.97 -15.93 -4.82
CA GLU A 37 11.16 -16.64 -6.07
C GLU A 37 10.69 -18.09 -5.90
N VAL A 38 10.05 -18.62 -6.94
CA VAL A 38 9.65 -20.04 -7.00
C VAL A 38 10.64 -20.73 -7.91
N VAL A 39 11.30 -21.75 -7.41
CA VAL A 39 12.32 -22.52 -8.14
C VAL A 39 11.80 -23.94 -8.32
N GLU A 40 11.79 -24.40 -9.56
CA GLU A 40 11.41 -25.75 -9.93
C GLU A 40 12.67 -26.56 -10.23
N ILE A 41 12.84 -27.69 -9.54
CA ILE A 41 13.96 -28.62 -9.70
C ILE A 41 13.39 -29.96 -10.15
N GLN A 42 13.90 -30.51 -11.26
CA GLN A 42 13.47 -31.80 -11.79
C GLN A 42 14.55 -32.85 -11.55
N ASP A 43 14.25 -33.79 -10.66
CA ASP A 43 15.10 -34.95 -10.36
C ASP A 43 14.47 -36.20 -10.98
N GLY A 44 14.71 -36.42 -12.28
CA GLY A 44 14.16 -37.54 -13.03
C GLY A 44 12.64 -37.43 -13.23
N LYS A 45 11.86 -38.25 -12.53
CA LYS A 45 10.37 -38.25 -12.57
C LYS A 45 9.72 -37.41 -11.47
N THR A 46 10.52 -36.84 -10.57
CA THR A 46 10.03 -36.05 -9.44
C THR A 46 10.30 -34.57 -9.69
N THR A 47 9.27 -33.73 -9.52
CA THR A 47 9.41 -32.26 -9.58
C THR A 47 9.31 -31.69 -8.17
N VAL A 48 10.36 -31.01 -7.72
CA VAL A 48 10.43 -30.33 -6.43
C VAL A 48 10.22 -28.83 -6.67
N ILE A 49 9.26 -28.23 -5.96
CA ILE A 49 8.96 -26.79 -6.05
C ILE A 49 9.35 -26.13 -4.73
N GLU A 50 10.35 -25.26 -4.78
CA GLU A 50 10.87 -24.53 -3.62
C GLU A 50 10.49 -23.04 -3.68
N GLY A 51 10.24 -22.43 -2.52
CA GLY A 51 10.06 -20.98 -2.40
C GLY A 51 11.26 -20.36 -1.69
N ARG A 52 12.07 -19.57 -2.41
CA ARG A 52 13.24 -18.87 -1.85
C ARG A 52 12.92 -17.41 -1.59
N ILE A 53 13.18 -16.93 -0.37
CA ILE A 53 13.04 -15.51 -0.03
C ILE A 53 14.34 -14.82 -0.42
N THR A 54 14.25 -13.82 -1.29
CA THR A 54 15.41 -13.02 -1.73
C THR A 54 15.48 -11.72 -0.95
N GLU A 55 16.68 -11.12 -0.95
CA GLU A 55 16.90 -9.86 -0.26
C GLU A 55 16.03 -8.75 -0.83
N THR A 56 15.40 -7.99 0.06
CA THR A 56 14.60 -6.83 -0.34
C THR A 56 15.30 -5.53 -0.01
N PRO A 57 15.32 -4.57 -0.96
CA PRO A 57 15.76 -3.22 -0.68
C PRO A 57 14.98 -2.63 0.50
N ARG A 58 15.71 -1.99 1.41
CA ARG A 58 15.12 -1.20 2.50
C ARG A 58 14.91 0.23 2.01
N GLU A 59 13.84 0.86 2.47
CA GLU A 59 13.65 2.29 2.24
C GLU A 59 14.82 3.07 2.86
N SER A 60 15.25 4.13 2.19
CA SER A 60 16.29 5.02 2.71
C SER A 60 15.86 5.62 4.06
N PRO A 61 16.79 5.72 5.02
CA PRO A 61 16.48 6.32 6.31
C PRO A 61 16.20 7.82 6.16
N ASN A 62 15.31 8.34 7.01
CA ASN A 62 14.96 9.77 7.14
C ASN A 62 14.28 10.40 5.92
N PRO A 63 12.98 10.14 5.70
CA PRO A 63 12.24 10.82 4.65
C PRO A 63 12.09 12.33 4.95
N PRO A 64 12.06 13.20 3.92
CA PRO A 64 11.94 14.64 4.10
C PRO A 64 10.58 15.07 4.68
N ASN A 65 9.53 14.28 4.48
CA ASN A 65 8.21 14.51 5.08
C ASN A 65 7.68 13.22 5.76
N PRO A 66 7.97 13.00 7.05
CA PRO A 66 7.54 11.79 7.75
C PRO A 66 6.02 11.67 7.89
N SER A 67 5.27 12.78 7.83
CA SER A 67 3.81 12.83 7.92
C SER A 67 3.10 12.35 6.64
N GLY A 68 3.85 12.19 5.54
CA GLY A 68 3.33 11.70 4.27
C GLY A 68 2.81 10.26 4.36
N GLN A 69 1.55 10.06 3.96
CA GLN A 69 0.86 8.76 3.99
C GLN A 69 1.32 7.82 2.88
N CYS A 70 1.69 8.38 1.72
CA CYS A 70 2.15 7.66 0.54
C CYS A 70 3.65 7.89 0.32
N PRO A 71 4.41 6.94 -0.28
CA PRO A 71 5.84 7.13 -0.56
C PRO A 71 6.15 8.42 -1.33
N ILE A 72 5.44 8.70 -2.42
CA ILE A 72 5.62 9.94 -3.22
C ILE A 72 5.40 11.21 -2.39
N CYS A 73 4.39 11.19 -1.54
CA CYS A 73 4.01 12.30 -0.66
C CYS A 73 5.08 12.52 0.42
N ARG A 74 5.57 11.43 1.00
CA ARG A 74 6.61 11.37 2.04
C ARG A 74 7.96 11.87 1.54
N TRP A 75 8.24 11.66 0.26
CA TRP A 75 9.44 12.13 -0.42
C TRP A 75 9.27 13.50 -1.11
N ASN A 76 8.12 14.18 -0.92
CA ASN A 76 7.81 15.48 -1.53
C ASN A 76 7.96 15.50 -3.07
N LEU A 77 7.66 14.37 -3.72
CA LEU A 77 7.75 14.17 -5.17
C LEU A 77 6.41 14.44 -5.89
N LYS A 78 5.34 14.77 -5.17
CA LYS A 78 4.04 15.06 -5.79
C LYS A 78 4.19 16.19 -6.82
N HIS A 79 3.77 15.95 -8.06
CA HIS A 79 3.90 16.87 -9.22
C HIS A 79 5.33 17.17 -9.69
N LYS A 80 6.33 16.39 -9.27
CA LYS A 80 7.74 16.61 -9.65
C LYS A 80 8.35 15.50 -10.50
N TYR A 81 7.57 14.50 -10.87
CA TYR A 81 8.02 13.38 -11.70
C TYR A 81 7.20 13.30 -12.99
N ASN A 82 7.81 12.71 -14.02
CA ASN A 82 7.25 12.49 -15.35
C ASN A 82 7.54 11.07 -15.85
N TYR A 83 7.10 10.72 -17.07
CA TYR A 83 7.34 9.40 -17.67
C TYR A 83 8.82 9.13 -17.98
N GLU A 84 9.64 10.17 -18.07
CA GLU A 84 11.09 10.07 -18.33
C GLU A 84 11.88 9.62 -17.08
N ASP A 85 11.29 9.71 -15.89
CA ASP A 85 11.95 9.39 -14.63
C ASP A 85 11.98 7.88 -14.35
N VAL A 86 12.67 7.14 -15.21
CA VAL A 86 12.76 5.67 -15.16
C VAL A 86 13.25 5.15 -13.80
N LEU A 87 14.15 5.89 -13.14
CA LEU A 87 14.66 5.53 -11.81
C LEU A 87 13.57 5.53 -10.72
N LEU A 88 12.58 6.40 -10.84
CA LEU A 88 11.43 6.42 -9.93
C LEU A 88 10.41 5.35 -10.33
N LEU A 89 10.08 5.27 -11.62
CA LEU A 89 9.04 4.37 -12.12
C LEU A 89 9.41 2.90 -11.96
N SER A 90 10.68 2.55 -12.16
CA SER A 90 11.21 1.18 -12.02
C SER A 90 10.99 0.57 -10.64
N GLN A 91 10.86 1.39 -9.60
CA GLN A 91 10.60 0.92 -8.23
C GLN A 91 9.18 0.37 -8.03
N PHE A 92 8.24 0.73 -8.92
CA PHE A 92 6.83 0.36 -8.81
C PHE A 92 6.37 -0.68 -9.84
N ILE A 93 7.30 -1.21 -10.65
CA ILE A 93 7.01 -2.22 -11.68
C ILE A 93 7.62 -3.58 -11.32
N ARG A 94 7.08 -4.63 -11.93
CA ARG A 94 7.62 -5.99 -11.91
C ARG A 94 8.76 -6.10 -12.92
N PRO A 95 9.62 -7.15 -12.82
CA PRO A 95 10.66 -7.41 -13.82
C PRO A 95 10.14 -7.54 -15.26
N HIS A 96 8.89 -7.96 -15.45
CA HIS A 96 8.24 -8.08 -16.77
C HIS A 96 7.50 -6.80 -17.22
N GLY A 97 7.72 -5.66 -16.57
CA GLY A 97 7.12 -4.37 -16.92
C GLY A 97 5.70 -4.12 -16.40
N GLY A 98 5.06 -5.11 -15.79
CA GLY A 98 3.71 -4.96 -15.20
C GLY A 98 3.72 -4.15 -13.89
N MET A 99 2.72 -3.29 -13.68
CA MET A 99 2.61 -2.45 -12.47
C MET A 99 2.36 -3.27 -11.19
N LEU A 100 2.97 -2.87 -10.08
CA LEU A 100 2.73 -3.49 -8.76
C LEU A 100 1.37 -3.05 -8.17
N PRO A 101 0.67 -3.91 -7.40
CA PRO A 101 -0.63 -3.55 -6.82
C PRO A 101 -0.55 -2.42 -5.78
N ARG A 102 -1.53 -1.49 -5.77
CA ARG A 102 -1.60 -0.36 -4.82
C ARG A 102 -1.47 -0.76 -3.34
N ARG A 103 -2.09 -1.88 -2.95
CA ARG A 103 -2.04 -2.40 -1.57
C ARG A 103 -0.63 -2.78 -1.11
N ILE A 104 0.28 -3.04 -2.06
CA ILE A 104 1.68 -3.38 -1.81
C ILE A 104 2.54 -2.13 -1.88
N THR A 105 2.37 -1.30 -2.92
CA THR A 105 3.17 -0.08 -3.10
C THR A 105 2.88 1.00 -2.05
N GLY A 106 1.68 0.99 -1.44
CA GLY A 106 1.30 1.98 -0.43
C GLY A 106 1.04 3.38 -1.00
N LEU A 107 0.89 3.50 -2.32
CA LEU A 107 0.55 4.75 -2.98
C LEU A 107 -0.90 5.16 -2.71
N CYS A 108 -1.17 6.47 -2.67
CA CYS A 108 -2.54 6.96 -2.69
C CYS A 108 -3.16 6.71 -4.08
N GLN A 109 -4.49 6.76 -4.16
CA GLN A 109 -5.21 6.42 -5.39
C GLN A 109 -4.83 7.35 -6.56
N GLU A 110 -4.61 8.63 -6.29
CA GLU A 110 -4.19 9.62 -7.30
C GLU A 110 -2.82 9.27 -7.88
N GLU A 111 -1.81 9.12 -7.03
CA GLU A 111 -0.45 8.87 -7.47
C GLU A 111 -0.29 7.47 -8.08
N HIS A 112 -1.06 6.48 -7.63
CA HIS A 112 -1.05 5.16 -8.26
C HIS A 112 -1.51 5.22 -9.72
N ARG A 113 -2.57 5.98 -10.02
CA ARG A 113 -3.06 6.16 -11.40
C ARG A 113 -2.06 6.92 -12.27
N LYS A 114 -1.47 7.99 -11.74
CA LYS A 114 -0.44 8.76 -12.45
C LYS A 114 0.76 7.90 -12.81
N ILE A 115 1.30 7.16 -11.84
CA ILE A 115 2.45 6.27 -12.10
C ILE A 115 2.08 5.19 -13.11
N GLU A 116 0.86 4.62 -13.04
CA GLU A 116 0.40 3.65 -14.05
C GLU A 116 0.39 4.24 -15.47
N GLU A 117 -0.07 5.48 -15.62
CA GLU A 117 -0.02 6.20 -16.90
C GLU A 117 1.42 6.49 -17.35
N CYS A 118 2.27 7.00 -16.44
CA CYS A 118 3.69 7.24 -16.72
C CYS A 118 4.41 5.96 -17.16
N VAL A 119 4.16 4.83 -16.51
CA VAL A 119 4.72 3.53 -16.89
C VAL A 119 4.24 3.10 -18.29
N LYS A 120 2.94 3.27 -18.61
CA LYS A 120 2.43 2.99 -19.95
C LYS A 120 3.08 3.87 -21.02
N MET A 121 3.33 5.14 -20.71
CA MET A 121 4.02 6.06 -21.61
C MET A 121 5.49 5.68 -21.79
N ALA A 122 6.21 5.36 -20.71
CA ALA A 122 7.60 4.92 -20.76
C ALA A 122 7.77 3.65 -21.63
N HIS A 123 6.93 2.64 -21.43
CA HIS A 123 6.94 1.42 -22.27
C HIS A 123 6.71 1.71 -23.76
N ARG A 124 5.83 2.68 -24.07
CA ARG A 124 5.58 3.09 -25.47
C ARG A 124 6.73 3.90 -26.05
N ALA A 125 7.42 4.67 -25.23
CA ALA A 125 8.61 5.43 -25.61
C ALA A 125 9.85 4.53 -25.79
N GLY A 126 9.80 3.28 -25.32
CA GLY A 126 10.92 2.33 -25.41
C GLY A 126 12.00 2.55 -24.34
N THR A 127 11.62 3.22 -23.24
CA THR A 127 12.46 3.54 -22.08
C THR A 127 12.12 2.65 -20.89
#